data_AF-A0A958C560-F1
#
_entry.id   AF-A0A958C560-F1
#
_cell.length_a   1.000
_cell.length_b   1.000
_cell.length_c   1.000
_cell.angle_alpha   90.00
_cell.angle_beta   90.00
_cell.angle_gamma   90.00
#
_symmetry.space_group_name_H-M   'P 1'
#
loop_
_entity.id
_entity.type
_entity.pdbx_description
1 polymer ?
#
loop_
_entity_poly.entity_id
_entity_poly.type
_entity_poly.pdbx_seq_one_letter_code
_entity_poly.pdbx_strand_id
1 'polypeptide(L)'
;MSETAALPRNVASATVDMAPAGAGERIDSVDILRGIAVLGILLVNMGSFAGWRAPFDNMAWVDRSTTVAIRFVAQGKFYPLFSFLFGWGLAIQIARTASRDVNIVPFFLRRM
;
A
#
# COMPACT_ATOMS: atom_id res chain seq x y z
N MET A 1 -41.46 -2.00 46.57
CA MET A 1 -40.27 -2.82 46.83
C MET A 1 -40.18 -3.83 45.70
N SER A 2 -39.47 -3.46 44.64
CA SER A 2 -38.11 -3.96 44.34
C SER A 2 -38.27 -5.27 43.56
N GLU A 3 -37.91 -5.39 42.30
CA GLU A 3 -36.56 -5.16 41.78
C GLU A 3 -36.63 -5.15 40.25
N THR A 4 -36.41 -3.98 39.66
CA THR A 4 -36.03 -3.89 38.24
C THR A 4 -34.64 -4.47 38.13
N ALA A 5 -34.53 -5.76 37.79
CA ALA A 5 -33.26 -6.39 37.42
C ALA A 5 -32.80 -5.78 36.09
N ALA A 6 -32.17 -4.61 36.19
CA ALA A 6 -31.47 -3.96 35.10
C ALA A 6 -30.37 -4.90 34.63
N LEU A 7 -30.59 -5.56 33.50
CA LEU A 7 -29.56 -6.29 32.78
C LEU A 7 -28.39 -5.33 32.56
N PRO A 8 -27.15 -5.70 32.96
CA PRO A 8 -26.00 -4.85 32.73
C PRO A 8 -25.80 -4.67 31.22
N ARG A 9 -26.28 -3.54 30.68
CA ARG A 9 -25.90 -3.05 29.35
C ARG A 9 -24.46 -2.57 29.45
N ASN A 10 -23.52 -3.50 29.45
CA ASN A 10 -22.14 -3.17 29.14
C ASN A 10 -21.65 -4.03 27.99
N VAL A 11 -22.24 -3.78 26.82
CA VAL A 11 -21.56 -4.03 25.55
C VAL A 11 -20.58 -2.86 25.39
N ALA A 12 -19.56 -2.80 26.26
CA ALA A 12 -18.42 -1.95 26.02
C ALA A 12 -17.96 -2.31 24.63
N SER A 13 -18.09 -1.36 23.70
CA SER A 13 -17.66 -1.53 22.32
C SER A 13 -16.24 -2.05 22.38
N ALA A 14 -16.04 -3.34 22.02
CA ALA A 14 -14.73 -3.91 21.85
C ALA A 14 -14.10 -3.10 20.72
N THR A 15 -13.38 -2.06 21.10
CA THR A 15 -12.59 -1.26 20.19
C THR A 15 -11.52 -2.21 19.72
N VAL A 16 -11.69 -2.71 18.49
CA VAL A 16 -10.66 -3.50 17.82
C VAL A 16 -9.43 -2.61 17.78
N ASP A 17 -8.47 -2.88 18.66
CA ASP A 17 -7.25 -2.10 18.77
C ASP A 17 -6.41 -2.40 17.53
N MET A 18 -6.59 -1.59 16.49
CA MET A 18 -5.83 -1.58 15.25
C MET A 18 -4.44 -0.97 15.52
N ALA A 19 -3.75 -1.49 16.53
CA ALA A 19 -2.40 -1.09 16.85
C ALA A 19 -1.48 -1.41 15.65
N PRO A 20 -0.51 -0.53 15.33
CA PRO A 20 0.48 -0.81 14.31
C PRO A 20 1.21 -2.13 14.57
N ALA A 21 1.69 -2.77 13.51
CA ALA A 21 2.56 -3.95 13.63
C ALA A 21 3.71 -3.66 14.60
N GLY A 22 3.88 -4.49 15.62
CA GLY A 22 5.00 -4.36 16.57
C GLY A 22 6.34 -4.47 15.84
N ALA A 23 7.37 -3.79 16.34
CA ALA A 23 8.69 -3.71 15.70
C ALA A 23 9.33 -5.09 15.41
N GLY A 24 8.99 -6.13 16.19
CA GLY A 24 9.48 -7.50 15.99
C GLY A 24 8.78 -8.31 14.88
N GLU A 25 7.71 -7.80 14.29
CA GLU A 25 6.94 -8.50 13.24
C GLU A 25 7.18 -7.90 11.83
N ARG A 26 8.09 -6.92 11.74
CA ARG A 26 8.49 -6.26 10.49
C ARG A 26 9.66 -7.00 9.86
N ILE A 27 9.59 -7.19 8.55
CA ILE A 27 10.69 -7.76 7.76
C ILE A 27 11.40 -6.59 7.09
N ASP A 28 12.55 -6.19 7.64
CA ASP A 28 13.32 -5.03 7.17
C ASP A 28 13.61 -5.07 5.67
N SER A 29 13.96 -6.25 5.14
CA SER A 29 14.20 -6.45 3.71
C SER A 29 12.98 -6.09 2.85
N VAL A 30 11.77 -6.41 3.31
CA VAL A 30 10.51 -6.13 2.58
C VAL A 30 10.19 -4.64 2.63
N ASP A 31 10.44 -4.00 3.78
CA ASP A 31 10.24 -2.56 3.95
C ASP A 31 11.20 -1.75 3.07
N ILE A 32 12.48 -2.16 2.99
CA ILE A 32 13.47 -1.55 2.09
C ILE A 32 13.05 -1.73 0.62
N LEU A 33 12.63 -2.94 0.23
CA LEU A 33 12.18 -3.21 -1.13
C LEU A 33 10.96 -2.36 -1.50
N ARG A 34 10.06 -2.12 -0.55
CA ARG A 34 8.91 -1.24 -0.74
C ARG A 34 9.34 0.21 -0.96
N GLY A 35 10.28 0.70 -0.17
CA GLY A 35 10.87 2.03 -0.37
C GLY A 35 11.49 2.20 -1.76
N ILE A 36 12.26 1.20 -2.21
CA ILE A 36 12.87 1.17 -3.55
C ILE A 36 11.80 1.15 -4.65
N ALA A 37 10.74 0.36 -4.47
CA ALA A 37 9.64 0.28 -5.43
C ALA A 37 8.91 1.64 -5.58
N VAL A 38 8.62 2.30 -4.46
CA VAL A 38 8.00 3.63 -4.45
C VAL A 38 8.91 4.68 -5.09
N LEU A 39 10.22 4.66 -4.80
CA LEU A 39 11.19 5.56 -5.43
C LEU A 39 11.21 5.38 -6.95
N GLY A 40 11.20 4.13 -7.43
CA GLY A 40 11.15 3.86 -8.87
C GLY A 40 9.88 4.38 -9.54
N ILE A 41 8.72 4.21 -8.91
CA ILE A 41 7.45 4.76 -9.41
C ILE A 41 7.45 6.29 -9.40
N LEU A 42 8.03 6.91 -8.37
CA LEU A 42 8.19 8.35 -8.28
C LEU A 42 9.00 8.87 -9.47
N LEU A 43 10.17 8.27 -9.77
CA LEU A 43 11.03 8.68 -10.87
C LEU A 43 10.30 8.66 -12.22
N VAL A 44 9.45 7.66 -12.46
CA VAL A 44 8.62 7.57 -13.67
C VAL A 44 7.61 8.70 -13.72
N ASN A 45 6.95 8.96 -12.59
CA ASN A 45 5.93 10.01 -12.51
C ASN A 45 6.54 11.40 -12.60
N MET A 46 7.78 11.62 -12.12
CA MET A 46 8.47 12.91 -12.26
C MET A 46 8.60 13.33 -13.72
N GLY A 47 8.88 12.39 -14.64
CA GLY A 47 8.89 12.68 -16.08
C GLY A 47 7.52 13.17 -16.58
N SER A 48 6.43 12.56 -16.13
CA SER A 48 5.07 13.03 -16.46
C SER A 48 4.76 14.41 -15.87
N PHE A 49 5.15 14.68 -14.63
CA PHE A 49 4.91 15.97 -13.96
C PHE A 49 5.76 17.11 -14.54
N ALA A 50 6.96 16.82 -15.02
CA ALA A 50 7.83 17.78 -15.70
C ALA A 50 7.32 18.20 -17.09
N GLY A 51 6.17 17.70 -17.54
CA GLY A 51 5.58 18.08 -18.83
C GLY A 51 6.20 17.35 -20.02
N TRP A 52 6.88 16.21 -19.80
CA TRP A 52 7.54 15.40 -20.83
C TRP A 52 6.55 14.61 -21.73
N ARG A 53 5.39 15.22 -21.99
CA ARG A 53 4.38 14.78 -22.98
C ARG A 53 4.69 15.31 -24.38
N ALA A 54 5.78 16.07 -24.55
CA ALA A 54 6.22 16.54 -25.85
C ALA A 54 6.57 15.36 -26.78
N PRO A 55 6.16 15.39 -28.06
CA PRO A 55 6.56 14.37 -29.01
C PRO A 55 8.08 14.28 -29.08
N PHE A 56 8.60 13.06 -29.18
CA PHE A 56 10.04 12.73 -29.20
C PHE A 56 10.82 13.36 -30.38
N ASP A 57 10.16 14.16 -31.21
CA ASP A 57 10.66 14.65 -32.49
C ASP A 57 11.71 15.75 -32.35
N ASN A 58 11.73 16.47 -31.20
CA ASN A 58 12.68 17.56 -30.95
C ASN A 58 13.72 17.25 -29.87
N MET A 59 13.85 15.99 -29.45
CA MET A 59 14.64 15.61 -28.28
C MET A 59 16.01 15.08 -28.66
N ALA A 60 17.06 15.50 -27.94
CA ALA A 60 18.40 14.96 -28.13
C ALA A 60 18.39 13.42 -27.96
N TRP A 61 19.22 12.71 -28.72
CA TRP A 61 19.29 11.25 -28.70
C TRP A 61 19.59 10.69 -27.29
N VAL A 62 20.36 11.43 -26.49
CA VAL A 62 20.68 11.12 -25.09
C VAL A 62 19.43 11.19 -24.20
N ASP A 63 18.61 12.23 -24.36
CA ASP A 63 17.38 12.40 -23.58
C ASP A 63 16.31 11.36 -23.95
N ARG A 64 16.23 11.01 -25.24
CA ARG A 64 15.36 9.95 -25.75
C ARG A 64 15.75 8.58 -25.20
N SER A 65 17.03 8.23 -25.26
CA SER A 65 17.53 6.95 -24.71
C SER A 65 17.37 6.86 -23.19
N THR A 66 17.61 7.95 -22.46
CA THR A 66 17.40 8.02 -21.01
C THR A 66 15.92 7.81 -20.65
N THR A 67 15.00 8.47 -21.38
CA THR A 67 13.55 8.31 -21.16
C THR A 67 13.10 6.87 -21.42
N VAL A 68 13.59 6.24 -22.49
CA VAL A 68 13.27 4.84 -22.81
C VAL A 68 13.85 3.91 -21.75
N ALA A 69 15.09 4.11 -21.31
CA ALA A 69 15.71 3.30 -20.27
C ALA A 69 14.92 3.38 -18.95
N ILE A 70 14.55 4.59 -18.51
CA ILE A 70 13.74 4.79 -17.29
C ILE A 70 12.40 4.06 -17.42
N ARG A 71 11.68 4.22 -18.54
CA ARG A 71 10.39 3.55 -18.78
C ARG A 71 10.54 2.03 -18.80
N PHE A 72 11.59 1.51 -19.45
CA PHE A 72 11.84 0.09 -19.54
C PHE A 72 12.17 -0.52 -18.17
N VAL A 73 13.05 0.10 -17.39
CA VAL A 73 13.39 -0.35 -16.03
C VAL A 73 12.17 -0.26 -15.12
N ALA A 74 11.37 0.79 -15.24
CA ALA A 74 10.14 0.96 -14.49
C ALA A 74 9.09 -0.11 -14.75
N GLN A 75 8.74 -0.30 -16.02
CA GLN A 75 7.77 -1.31 -16.42
C GLN A 75 8.28 -2.72 -16.13
N GLY A 76 9.58 -2.98 -16.36
CA GLY A 76 10.17 -4.30 -16.19
C GLY A 76 10.43 -4.70 -14.74
N LYS A 77 10.69 -3.75 -13.83
CA LYS A 77 11.11 -4.07 -12.46
C LYS A 77 10.27 -3.41 -11.38
N PHE A 78 10.12 -2.09 -11.44
CA PHE A 78 9.50 -1.34 -10.34
C PHE A 78 7.99 -1.60 -10.23
N TYR A 79 7.28 -1.71 -11.35
CA TYR A 79 5.84 -1.99 -11.35
C TYR A 79 5.51 -3.39 -10.82
N PRO A 80 6.17 -4.48 -11.29
CA PRO A 80 6.00 -5.80 -10.70
C PRO A 80 6.41 -5.87 -9.23
N LEU A 81 7.54 -5.28 -8.85
CA LEU A 81 7.99 -5.26 -7.44
C LEU A 81 6.97 -4.55 -6.55
N PHE A 82 6.49 -3.37 -6.98
CA PHE A 82 5.47 -2.64 -6.25
C PHE A 82 4.19 -3.47 -6.09
N SER A 83 3.68 -4.06 -7.18
CA SER A 83 2.48 -4.88 -7.15
C SER A 83 2.63 -6.10 -6.24
N PHE A 84 3.76 -6.80 -6.30
CA PHE A 84 4.07 -7.94 -5.43
C PHE A 84 4.14 -7.54 -3.95
N LEU A 85 4.88 -6.48 -3.62
CA LEU A 85 5.05 -5.99 -2.25
C LEU A 85 3.78 -5.39 -1.66
N PHE A 86 2.93 -4.80 -2.51
CA PHE A 86 1.61 -4.34 -2.15
C PHE A 86 0.68 -5.53 -1.86
N GLY A 87 0.65 -6.52 -2.75
CA GLY A 87 -0.11 -7.76 -2.56
C GLY A 87 0.31 -8.51 -1.30
N TRP A 88 1.62 -8.60 -1.03
CA TRP A 88 2.11 -9.22 0.21
C TRP A 88 1.67 -8.43 1.46
N GLY A 89 1.76 -7.10 1.42
CA GLY A 89 1.25 -6.25 2.49
C GLY A 89 -0.24 -6.45 2.79
N LEU A 90 -1.06 -6.58 1.73
CA LEU A 90 -2.49 -6.86 1.85
C LEU A 90 -2.74 -8.24 2.47
N ALA A 91 -2.01 -9.27 2.04
CA ALA A 91 -2.14 -10.62 2.59
C ALA A 91 -1.80 -10.68 4.09
N ILE A 92 -0.77 -9.95 4.55
CA ILE A 92 -0.48 -9.81 5.99
C ILE A 92 -1.64 -9.14 6.73
N GLN A 93 -2.21 -8.06 6.17
CA GLN A 93 -3.35 -7.37 6.78
C GLN A 93 -4.56 -8.30 6.92
N ILE A 94 -4.88 -9.07 5.88
CA ILE A 94 -5.98 -10.05 5.88
C ILE A 94 -5.73 -11.15 6.92
N ALA A 95 -4.52 -11.71 6.96
CA ALA A 95 -4.16 -12.77 7.91
C ALA A 95 -4.33 -12.31 9.37
N ARG A 96 -3.93 -11.07 9.67
CA ARG A 96 -4.10 -10.50 11.01
C ARG A 96 -5.56 -10.29 11.38
N THR A 97 -6.41 -9.87 10.45
CA THR A 97 -7.83 -9.68 10.76
C THR A 97 -8.62 -10.98 10.84
N ALA A 98 -8.21 -12.00 10.08
CA ALA A 98 -8.73 -13.36 10.25
C ALA A 98 -8.44 -13.90 11.66
N SER A 99 -7.24 -13.63 12.21
CA SER A 99 -6.89 -14.03 13.58
C SER A 99 -7.64 -13.27 14.68
N ARG A 100 -8.32 -12.15 14.35
CA ARG A 100 -9.05 -11.30 15.30
C ARG A 100 -10.58 -11.35 15.11
N ASP A 101 -11.09 -12.22 14.23
CA ASP A 101 -12.51 -12.32 13.86
C ASP A 101 -13.12 -10.98 13.39
N VAL A 102 -12.30 -10.13 12.78
CA VAL A 102 -12.70 -8.82 12.27
C VAL A 102 -12.94 -8.95 10.77
N ASN A 103 -14.19 -8.76 10.35
CA ASN A 103 -14.54 -8.81 8.95
C ASN A 103 -14.07 -7.53 8.24
N ILE A 104 -12.92 -7.60 7.57
CA ILE A 104 -12.29 -6.47 6.86
C ILE A 104 -13.07 -6.05 5.60
N VAL A 105 -13.76 -6.99 4.96
CA VAL A 105 -14.47 -6.80 3.69
C VAL A 105 -15.50 -5.66 3.74
N PRO A 106 -16.42 -5.59 4.72
CA PRO A 106 -17.36 -4.48 4.82
C PRO A 106 -16.70 -3.12 5.10
N PHE A 107 -15.50 -3.08 5.70
CA PHE A 107 -14.78 -1.81 5.92
C PHE A 107 -14.22 -1.24 4.60
N PHE A 108 -13.64 -2.08 3.74
CA PHE A 108 -13.13 -1.64 2.44
C PHE A 108 -14.23 -1.27 1.46
N LEU A 109 -15.34 -2.03 1.43
CA LEU A 109 -16.49 -1.74 0.57
C LEU A 109 -17.24 -0.46 0.97
N ARG A 110 -17.16 -0.05 2.24
CA ARG A 110 -17.85 1.16 2.73
C ARG A 110 -17.10 2.46 2.42
N ARG A 111 -15.86 2.38 1.91
CA ARG A 111 -14.99 3.53 1.60
C ARG A 111 -14.65 3.68 0.12
N MET A 112 -15.23 2.83 -0.74
CA MET A 112 -15.25 3.01 -2.20
C MET A 112 -16.62 3.56 -2.63
#